data_AF-A0A7S0HV54-F1
#
_entry.id   AF-A0A7S0HV54-F1
#
_cell.length_a   1.000
_cell.length_b   1.000
_cell.length_c   1.000
_cell.angle_alpha   90.00
_cell.angle_beta   90.00
_cell.angle_gamma   90.00
#
_symmetry.space_group_name_H-M   'P 1'
#
loop_
_entity.id
_entity.type
_entity.pdbx_description
1 polymer ?
#
loop_
_entity_poly.entity_id
_entity_poly.type
_entity_poly.pdbx_seq_one_letter_code
_entity_poly.pdbx_strand_id
1 'polypeptide(L)'
;MMQVKRRRTLLTLLLHCLPLSLSLSESACLDTRTSIEQMHAIGPLDGRYRDRLQQVSDHFSEFAYMQHRVEVEVEYLVALLSMDPPLPQLAGLPLSPLLLERLRSIYRGFSDQDAQWVKQTELSGGAEGGPALATNHDVKAVEYFIKS
;
A
#
# COMPACT_ATOMS: atom_id res chain seq x y z
N MET A 1 18.71 -14.74 63.34
CA MET A 1 18.90 -16.12 62.85
C MET A 1 19.31 -16.08 61.39
N MET A 2 20.32 -16.88 61.02
CA MET A 2 20.68 -17.38 59.67
C MET A 2 21.15 -16.32 58.64
N GLN A 3 22.45 -15.99 58.61
CA GLN A 3 23.57 -16.69 57.96
C GLN A 3 23.82 -16.25 56.50
N VAL A 4 24.79 -15.35 56.41
CA VAL A 4 25.59 -14.98 55.23
C VAL A 4 26.52 -16.15 54.85
N LYS A 5 26.54 -16.57 53.58
CA LYS A 5 27.61 -17.41 53.02
C LYS A 5 27.79 -17.05 51.53
N ARG A 6 28.80 -16.24 51.22
CA ARG A 6 30.14 -16.63 50.68
C ARG A 6 30.03 -17.28 49.30
N ARG A 7 30.88 -17.03 48.30
CA ARG A 7 32.07 -16.20 48.05
C ARG A 7 32.48 -16.61 46.62
N ARG A 8 33.04 -15.67 45.83
CA ARG A 8 34.29 -15.78 45.02
C ARG A 8 34.41 -17.00 44.07
N THR A 9 34.88 -16.94 42.83
CA THR A 9 35.90 -16.11 42.18
C THR A 9 36.03 -16.63 40.74
N LEU A 10 36.62 -15.79 39.88
CA LEU A 10 37.23 -16.10 38.58
C LEU A 10 37.66 -17.56 38.35
N LEU A 11 37.28 -18.10 37.19
CA LEU A 11 38.07 -19.08 36.43
C LEU A 11 37.84 -18.79 34.92
N THR A 12 38.72 -18.00 34.30
CA THR A 12 39.68 -18.47 33.28
C THR A 12 38.97 -19.01 32.02
N LEU A 13 38.78 -18.18 30.99
CA LEU A 13 39.60 -18.15 29.76
C LEU A 13 39.84 -19.53 29.10
N LEU A 14 39.50 -19.60 27.80
CA LEU A 14 39.94 -20.57 26.76
C LEU A 14 39.03 -21.77 26.46
N LEU A 15 38.13 -21.57 25.49
CA LEU A 15 37.86 -22.49 24.37
C LEU A 15 37.36 -21.61 23.21
N HIS A 16 38.25 -20.86 22.52
CA HIS A 16 38.76 -21.18 21.19
C HIS A 16 38.07 -22.32 20.43
N CYS A 17 37.81 -22.05 19.14
CA CYS A 17 37.33 -22.94 18.08
C CYS A 17 35.81 -23.12 17.95
N LEU A 18 35.18 -22.24 17.15
CA LEU A 18 34.61 -22.63 15.85
C LEU A 18 33.99 -21.38 15.18
N PRO A 19 34.53 -20.91 14.04
CA PRO A 19 33.76 -20.04 13.17
C PRO A 19 32.80 -20.95 12.41
N LEU A 20 31.58 -21.11 12.91
CA LEU A 20 30.53 -21.70 12.09
C LEU A 20 29.98 -20.58 11.20
N SER A 21 30.69 -20.34 10.10
CA SER A 21 30.17 -19.65 8.93
C SER A 21 29.00 -20.47 8.37
N LEU A 22 27.82 -20.35 8.97
CA LEU A 22 26.58 -20.63 8.30
C LEU A 22 26.32 -19.43 7.39
N SER A 23 26.87 -19.51 6.17
CA SER A 23 26.28 -18.84 5.04
C SER A 23 24.88 -19.42 4.84
N LEU A 24 23.91 -18.90 5.58
CA LEU A 24 22.57 -18.81 5.05
C LEU A 24 22.74 -17.83 3.88
N SER A 25 22.89 -18.39 2.68
CA SER A 25 22.61 -17.65 1.46
C SER A 25 21.34 -16.88 1.74
N GLU A 26 21.42 -15.55 1.65
CA GLU A 26 20.26 -14.72 1.46
C GLU A 26 19.46 -15.38 0.34
N SER A 27 18.45 -16.16 0.73
CA SER A 27 17.47 -16.69 -0.18
C SER A 27 16.94 -15.46 -0.89
N ALA A 28 17.21 -15.44 -2.19
CA ALA A 28 16.95 -14.36 -3.11
C ALA A 28 15.78 -13.53 -2.63
N CYS A 29 16.04 -12.23 -2.45
CA CYS A 29 15.03 -11.19 -2.39
C CYS A 29 13.90 -11.62 -3.33
N LEU A 30 12.75 -11.99 -2.75
CA LEU A 30 11.52 -12.19 -3.50
C LEU A 30 11.19 -10.83 -4.09
N ASP A 31 11.75 -10.57 -5.26
CA ASP A 31 11.38 -9.45 -6.11
C ASP A 31 9.94 -9.73 -6.52
N THR A 32 8.99 -9.20 -5.75
CA THR A 32 7.56 -9.21 -6.06
C THR A 32 7.25 -8.22 -7.18
N ARG A 33 8.06 -8.24 -8.24
CA ARG A 33 7.66 -7.84 -9.58
C ARG A 33 7.57 -9.11 -10.40
N THR A 34 6.37 -9.68 -10.50
CA THR A 34 6.08 -10.63 -11.57
C THR A 34 6.07 -9.83 -12.88
N SER A 35 7.26 -9.51 -13.39
CA SER A 35 7.42 -8.94 -14.71
C SER A 35 6.89 -9.97 -15.70
N ILE A 36 5.76 -9.69 -16.35
CA ILE A 36 5.23 -10.60 -17.36
C ILE A 36 6.18 -10.55 -18.55
N GLU A 37 6.92 -11.64 -18.76
CA GLU A 37 7.69 -11.83 -19.98
C GLU A 37 6.73 -11.92 -21.17
N GLN A 38 6.97 -11.13 -22.22
CA GLN A 38 6.08 -11.01 -23.38
C GLN A 38 5.73 -12.37 -24.02
N MET A 39 6.64 -13.35 -23.95
CA MET A 39 6.45 -14.69 -24.53
C MET A 39 5.55 -15.60 -23.69
N HIS A 40 5.38 -15.30 -22.40
CA HIS A 40 4.52 -16.03 -21.48
C HIS A 40 3.17 -15.32 -21.24
N ALA A 41 2.96 -14.14 -21.82
CA ALA A 41 1.68 -13.45 -21.77
C ALA A 41 0.57 -14.27 -22.46
N ILE A 42 -0.56 -14.47 -21.76
CA ILE A 42 -1.72 -15.19 -22.30
C ILE A 42 -2.37 -14.39 -23.44
N GLY A 43 -2.46 -13.07 -23.27
CA GLY A 43 -3.05 -12.15 -24.24
C GLY A 43 -1.99 -11.53 -25.17
N PRO A 44 -2.26 -11.40 -26.48
CA PRO A 44 -1.32 -10.74 -27.41
C PRO A 44 -1.18 -9.23 -27.15
N LEU A 45 -2.14 -8.61 -26.45
CA LEU A 45 -2.11 -7.20 -26.08
C LEU A 45 -1.00 -6.89 -25.06
N ASP A 46 -0.84 -7.74 -24.04
CA ASP A 46 0.17 -7.60 -23.00
C ASP A 46 1.53 -8.21 -23.38
N GLY A 47 1.59 -8.95 -24.50
CA GLY A 47 2.82 -9.54 -25.05
C GLY A 47 3.24 -8.88 -26.36
N ARG A 48 2.92 -9.55 -27.48
CA ARG A 48 3.37 -9.20 -28.85
C ARG A 48 3.09 -7.74 -29.25
N TYR A 49 2.03 -7.13 -28.72
CA TYR A 49 1.59 -5.79 -29.10
C TYR A 49 1.79 -4.74 -28.02
N ARG A 50 2.42 -5.08 -26.89
CA ARG A 50 2.57 -4.20 -25.73
C ARG A 50 3.21 -2.85 -26.09
N ASP A 51 4.26 -2.88 -26.91
CA ASP A 51 4.99 -1.66 -27.31
C ASP A 51 4.13 -0.68 -28.12
N ARG A 52 3.06 -1.18 -28.77
CA ARG A 52 2.10 -0.35 -29.52
C ARG A 52 0.94 0.16 -28.66
N LEU A 53 0.80 -0.36 -27.45
CA LEU A 53 -0.34 -0.12 -26.55
C LEU A 53 0.06 0.60 -25.27
N GLN A 54 1.29 1.11 -25.17
CA GLN A 54 1.77 1.80 -23.97
C GLN A 54 0.86 2.97 -23.55
N GLN A 55 0.37 3.75 -24.50
CA GLN A 55 -0.59 4.84 -24.21
C GLN A 55 -1.96 4.33 -23.76
N VAL A 56 -2.33 3.12 -24.17
CA VAL A 56 -3.61 2.50 -23.80
C VAL A 56 -3.52 1.96 -22.37
N SER A 57 -2.37 1.44 -21.95
CA SER A 57 -2.18 0.96 -20.57
C SER A 57 -2.34 2.06 -19.52
N ASP A 58 -2.08 3.32 -19.87
CA ASP A 58 -2.27 4.47 -18.98
C ASP A 58 -3.75 4.71 -18.61
N HIS A 59 -4.69 4.12 -19.36
CA HIS A 59 -6.13 4.27 -19.14
C HIS A 59 -6.86 2.96 -18.84
N PHE A 60 -6.38 1.84 -19.35
CA PHE A 60 -7.09 0.54 -19.29
C PHE A 60 -6.36 -0.52 -18.46
N SER A 61 -5.32 -0.14 -17.72
CA SER A 61 -4.71 -1.03 -16.72
C SER A 61 -5.51 -1.05 -15.41
N GLU A 62 -5.27 -2.07 -14.58
CA GLU A 62 -5.84 -2.12 -13.24
C GLU A 62 -5.39 -0.92 -12.37
N PHE A 63 -4.14 -0.46 -12.56
CA PHE A 63 -3.64 0.78 -11.96
C PHE A 63 -4.49 1.98 -12.35
N ALA A 64 -4.69 2.19 -13.66
CA ALA A 64 -5.49 3.29 -14.17
C ALA A 64 -6.94 3.19 -13.68
N TYR A 65 -7.52 1.99 -13.65
CA TYR A 65 -8.85 1.76 -13.10
C TYR A 65 -8.96 2.20 -11.64
N MET A 66 -8.00 1.82 -10.78
CA MET A 66 -7.97 2.26 -9.39
C MET A 66 -7.80 3.78 -9.28
N GLN A 67 -6.88 4.38 -10.03
CA GLN A 67 -6.64 5.83 -10.04
C GLN A 67 -7.91 6.62 -10.38
N HIS A 68 -8.62 6.24 -11.45
CA HIS A 68 -9.84 6.92 -11.86
C HIS A 68 -10.98 6.70 -10.84
N ARG A 69 -11.01 5.57 -10.13
CA ARG A 69 -11.98 5.37 -9.05
C ARG A 69 -11.71 6.29 -7.87
N VAL A 70 -10.45 6.50 -7.50
CA VAL A 70 -10.08 7.51 -6.49
C VAL A 70 -10.49 8.91 -6.97
N GLU A 71 -10.21 9.24 -8.23
CA GLU A 71 -10.61 10.53 -8.83
C GLU A 71 -12.11 10.78 -8.70
N VAL A 72 -12.95 9.82 -9.11
CA VAL A 72 -14.41 9.95 -9.06
C VAL A 72 -14.92 10.15 -7.63
N GLU A 73 -14.45 9.36 -6.66
CA GLU A 73 -14.87 9.48 -5.27
C GLU A 73 -14.44 10.82 -4.64
N VAL A 74 -13.23 11.29 -4.97
CA VAL A 74 -12.71 12.58 -4.51
C VAL A 74 -13.50 13.73 -5.13
N GLU A 75 -13.72 13.75 -6.45
CA GLU A 75 -14.49 14.82 -7.11
C GLU A 75 -15.96 14.78 -6.70
N TYR A 76 -16.51 13.62 -6.39
CA TYR A 76 -17.84 13.51 -5.79
C TYR A 76 -17.89 14.20 -4.42
N LEU A 77 -16.91 13.95 -3.54
CA LEU A 77 -16.83 14.65 -2.24
C LEU A 77 -16.65 16.16 -2.42
N VAL A 78 -15.78 16.59 -3.35
CA VAL A 78 -15.57 18.01 -3.66
C VAL A 78 -16.88 18.65 -4.15
N ALA A 79 -17.64 17.96 -5.00
CA ALA A 79 -18.93 18.42 -5.48
C ALA A 79 -19.91 18.61 -4.31
N LEU A 80 -20.04 17.62 -3.41
CA LEU A 80 -20.90 17.71 -2.22
C LEU A 80 -20.53 18.88 -1.30
N LEU A 81 -19.23 19.11 -1.09
CA LEU A 81 -18.72 20.20 -0.28
C LEU A 81 -18.96 21.58 -0.92
N SER A 82 -19.03 21.64 -2.25
CA SER A 82 -19.19 22.89 -3.02
C SER A 82 -20.65 23.21 -3.39
N MET A 83 -21.62 22.42 -2.90
CA MET A 83 -23.04 22.65 -3.18
C MET A 83 -23.59 23.91 -2.51
N ASP A 84 -24.54 24.56 -3.19
CA ASP A 84 -25.35 25.66 -2.65
C ASP A 84 -26.85 25.38 -2.92
N PRO A 85 -27.71 25.27 -1.88
CA PRO A 85 -27.38 25.39 -0.46
C PRO A 85 -26.55 24.20 0.06
N PRO A 86 -25.72 24.39 1.11
CA PRO A 86 -24.89 23.33 1.64
C PRO A 86 -25.75 22.24 2.31
N LEU A 87 -25.26 21.00 2.27
CA LEU A 87 -25.84 19.91 3.04
C LEU A 87 -25.83 20.26 4.54
N PRO A 88 -26.94 20.07 5.28
CA PRO A 88 -27.02 20.42 6.70
C PRO A 88 -25.89 19.79 7.55
N GLN A 89 -25.49 18.57 7.22
CA GLN A 89 -24.42 17.83 7.91
C GLN A 89 -23.02 18.41 7.64
N LEU A 90 -22.84 19.14 6.55
CA LEU A 90 -21.55 19.71 6.11
C LEU A 90 -21.47 21.22 6.29
N ALA A 91 -22.57 21.89 6.66
CA ALA A 91 -22.66 23.35 6.76
C ALA A 91 -21.67 23.99 7.76
N GLY A 92 -21.13 23.21 8.71
CA GLY A 92 -20.13 23.67 9.68
C GLY A 92 -18.67 23.48 9.26
N LEU A 93 -18.40 22.85 8.10
CA LEU A 93 -17.04 22.62 7.63
C LEU A 93 -16.50 23.87 6.92
N PRO A 94 -15.33 24.41 7.32
CA PRO A 94 -14.73 25.55 6.63
C PRO A 94 -14.20 25.10 5.27
N LEU A 95 -14.95 25.44 4.20
CA LEU A 95 -14.51 25.19 2.84
C LEU A 95 -13.41 26.19 2.47
N SER A 96 -12.18 25.70 2.29
CA SER A 96 -11.09 26.50 1.76
C SER A 96 -10.64 25.97 0.40
N PRO A 97 -10.23 26.84 -0.54
CA PRO A 97 -9.62 26.40 -1.80
C PRO A 97 -8.42 25.47 -1.58
N LEU A 98 -7.67 25.67 -0.49
CA LEU A 98 -6.55 24.82 -0.11
C LEU A 98 -6.99 23.40 0.25
N LEU A 99 -8.12 23.24 0.96
CA LEU A 99 -8.68 21.92 1.27
C LEU A 99 -9.07 21.18 -0.01
N LEU A 100 -9.73 21.88 -0.94
CA LEU A 100 -10.14 21.30 -2.21
C LEU A 100 -8.94 20.83 -3.04
N GLU A 101 -7.89 21.65 -3.14
CA GLU A 101 -6.67 21.24 -3.85
C GLU A 101 -5.92 20.10 -3.14
N ARG A 102 -5.94 20.05 -1.80
CA ARG A 102 -5.41 18.90 -1.06
C ARG A 102 -6.17 17.62 -1.38
N LEU A 103 -7.50 17.66 -1.45
CA LEU A 103 -8.30 16.49 -1.86
C LEU A 103 -7.92 16.04 -3.27
N ARG A 104 -7.85 16.98 -4.22
CA ARG A 104 -7.47 16.66 -5.61
C ARG A 104 -6.04 16.15 -5.77
N SER A 105 -5.14 16.54 -4.86
CA SER A 105 -3.76 16.04 -4.88
C SER A 105 -3.68 14.52 -4.66
N ILE A 106 -4.70 13.90 -4.04
CA ILE A 106 -4.75 12.46 -3.77
C ILE A 106 -4.72 11.67 -5.08
N TYR A 107 -5.63 11.93 -6.02
CA TYR A 107 -5.66 11.18 -7.29
C TYR A 107 -4.61 11.67 -8.30
N ARG A 108 -4.19 12.94 -8.22
CA ARG A 108 -3.13 13.50 -9.08
C ARG A 108 -1.74 12.98 -8.71
N GLY A 109 -1.53 12.64 -7.44
CA GLY A 109 -0.30 12.06 -6.91
C GLY A 109 -0.36 10.54 -6.72
N PHE A 110 -1.40 9.89 -7.25
CA PHE A 110 -1.62 8.45 -7.06
C PHE A 110 -0.44 7.64 -7.62
N SER A 111 0.15 6.82 -6.76
CA SER A 111 1.41 6.12 -7.03
C SER A 111 1.24 4.60 -7.06
N ASP A 112 2.27 3.89 -7.53
CA ASP A 112 2.29 2.42 -7.49
C ASP A 112 2.16 1.86 -6.06
N GLN A 113 2.68 2.58 -5.06
CA GLN A 113 2.52 2.19 -3.65
C GLN A 113 1.06 2.30 -3.20
N ASP A 114 0.34 3.32 -3.65
CA ASP A 114 -1.08 3.50 -3.33
C ASP A 114 -1.94 2.40 -3.98
N ALA A 115 -1.65 2.07 -5.24
CA ALA A 115 -2.30 0.95 -5.94
C ALA A 115 -2.06 -0.39 -5.22
N GLN A 116 -0.83 -0.64 -4.77
CA GLN A 116 -0.50 -1.83 -3.97
C GLN A 116 -1.23 -1.84 -2.62
N TRP A 117 -1.34 -0.69 -1.96
CA TRP A 117 -2.07 -0.56 -0.71
C TRP A 117 -3.56 -0.90 -0.88
N VAL A 118 -4.19 -0.38 -1.94
CA VAL A 118 -5.59 -0.68 -2.26
C VAL A 118 -5.77 -2.18 -2.52
N LYS A 119 -4.86 -2.78 -3.29
CA LYS A 119 -4.89 -4.22 -3.60
C LYS A 119 -4.68 -5.10 -2.37
N GLN A 120 -3.75 -4.72 -1.48
CA GLN A 120 -3.51 -5.44 -0.24
C GLN A 120 -4.71 -5.35 0.71
N THR A 121 -5.35 -4.18 0.78
CA THR A 121 -6.57 -3.95 1.57
C THR A 121 -7.74 -4.76 1.02
N GLU A 122 -7.85 -4.87 -0.31
CA GLU A 122 -8.84 -5.71 -0.99
C GLU A 122 -8.65 -7.20 -0.66
N LEU A 123 -7.43 -7.72 -0.80
CA LEU A 123 -7.16 -9.16 -0.78
C LEU A 123 -6.88 -9.72 0.61
N SER A 124 -6.08 -9.02 1.42
CA SER A 124 -5.49 -9.58 2.65
C SER A 124 -5.97 -8.90 3.92
N GLY A 125 -6.54 -7.69 3.81
CA GLY A 125 -7.05 -6.92 4.94
C GLY A 125 -5.95 -6.29 5.78
N GLY A 126 -6.04 -4.97 5.94
CA GLY A 126 -5.28 -4.19 6.91
C GLY A 126 -3.98 -3.55 6.40
N ALA A 127 -3.99 -2.21 6.37
CA ALA A 127 -2.88 -1.41 6.90
C ALA A 127 -3.31 -0.82 8.26
N GLU A 128 -2.34 -0.44 9.10
CA GLU A 128 -2.51 -0.13 10.52
C GLU A 128 -3.75 0.74 10.84
N GLY A 129 -4.63 0.24 11.74
CA GLY A 129 -5.72 1.00 12.35
C GLY A 129 -7.16 0.67 11.91
N GLY A 130 -7.37 -0.21 10.92
CA GLY A 130 -8.69 -0.66 10.44
C GLY A 130 -8.99 -2.16 10.68
N PRO A 131 -10.24 -2.62 10.55
CA PRO A 131 -10.64 -3.98 10.90
C PRO A 131 -9.85 -5.03 10.10
N ALA A 132 -9.51 -6.14 10.76
CA ALA A 132 -8.72 -7.27 10.27
C ALA A 132 -9.40 -8.11 9.17
N LEU A 133 -10.21 -7.49 8.31
CA LEU A 133 -11.04 -8.15 7.31
C LEU A 133 -10.71 -7.60 5.93
N ALA A 134 -10.18 -8.46 5.07
CA ALA A 134 -10.09 -8.22 3.63
C ALA A 134 -11.47 -7.83 3.11
N THR A 135 -11.54 -6.75 2.33
CA THR A 135 -12.85 -6.31 1.80
C THR A 135 -13.38 -7.26 0.75
N ASN A 136 -12.49 -7.95 0.02
CA ASN A 136 -12.81 -8.67 -1.22
C ASN A 136 -13.68 -7.83 -2.16
N HIS A 137 -13.47 -6.51 -2.12
CA HIS A 137 -14.23 -5.51 -2.85
C HIS A 137 -13.36 -4.28 -3.05
N ASP A 138 -12.93 -4.09 -4.29
CA ASP A 138 -12.17 -2.95 -4.81
C ASP A 138 -12.77 -1.59 -4.39
N VAL A 139 -14.10 -1.43 -4.39
CA VAL A 139 -14.74 -0.15 -4.03
C VAL A 139 -14.57 0.20 -2.57
N LYS A 140 -14.73 -0.79 -1.69
CA LYS A 140 -14.51 -0.58 -0.27
C LYS A 140 -13.04 -0.33 0.06
N ALA A 141 -12.12 -0.93 -0.67
CA ALA A 141 -10.69 -0.66 -0.51
C ALA A 141 -10.34 0.79 -0.88
N VAL A 142 -10.89 1.31 -1.98
CA VAL A 142 -10.74 2.73 -2.37
C VAL A 142 -11.35 3.67 -1.34
N GLU A 143 -12.52 3.35 -0.78
CA GLU A 143 -13.11 4.15 0.31
C GLU A 143 -12.16 4.25 1.51
N TYR A 144 -11.54 3.14 1.91
CA TYR A 144 -10.57 3.14 3.01
C TYR A 144 -9.30 3.92 2.68
N PHE A 145 -8.82 3.85 1.44
CA PHE A 145 -7.67 4.63 0.98
C PHE A 145 -7.91 6.14 1.09
N ILE A 146 -9.11 6.62 0.74
CA ILE A 146 -9.42 8.06 0.84
C ILE A 146 -9.57 8.51 2.30
N LYS A 147 -9.88 7.58 3.22
CA LYS A 147 -10.09 7.86 4.65
C LYS A 147 -8.80 7.82 5.48
N SER A 148 -7.75 7.14 5.02
CA SER A 148 -6.46 7.00 5.72
C SER A 148 -5.65 8.29 5.70
#